data_AF-A0A0D6AF89-F1
#
_entry.id   AF-A0A0D6AF89-F1
#
_cell.length_a   1.000
_cell.length_b   1.000
_cell.length_c   1.000
_cell.angle_alpha   90.00
_cell.angle_beta   90.00
_cell.angle_gamma   90.00
#
_symmetry.space_group_name_H-M   'P 1'
#
loop_
_entity.id
_entity.type
_entity.pdbx_description
1 polymer ?
#
loop_
_entity_poly.entity_id
_entity_poly.type
_entity_poly.pdbx_seq_one_letter_code
_entity_poly.pdbx_strand_id
1 'polypeptide(L)'
;MGNYLGLVIALVIIALWILTFSMYQINDLTKINYLIILLLILWQTFLNTGLFIIAHDGMHGLIFPTNIKLNHFIGSFCLTLYACLSYENLKEKHFLHHRFSGTNLDPDFHNTNNISFLRWYGEFMNKYLSVKHLFRLSAVVLFIAYFCKITWVYLLLFWALPLILSSLQLFFFGTYLPHRQCNQKEEILSIKSLYLPVFLSLIACYHFSYHREHHQYPFVPWWQLPSLAFVKK
;
A
#
# COMPACT_ATOMS: atom_id res chain seq x y z
N MET A 1 -24.00 5.64 17.97
CA MET A 1 -23.49 6.60 16.95
C MET A 1 -22.37 5.91 16.20
N GLY A 2 -22.46 5.79 14.87
CA GLY A 2 -21.42 5.15 14.06
C GLY A 2 -20.11 5.94 14.15
N ASN A 3 -18.99 5.24 14.33
CA ASN A 3 -17.68 5.89 14.24
C ASN A 3 -17.39 6.17 12.76
N TYR A 4 -17.63 7.40 12.30
CA TYR A 4 -17.41 7.84 10.92
C TYR A 4 -15.94 8.19 10.62
N LEU A 5 -15.05 8.10 11.62
CA LEU A 5 -13.67 8.54 11.50
C LEU A 5 -12.93 7.84 10.34
N GLY A 6 -13.09 6.52 10.20
CA GLY A 6 -12.46 5.76 9.12
C GLY A 6 -12.90 6.21 7.73
N LEU A 7 -14.20 6.49 7.55
CA LEU A 7 -14.74 7.02 6.32
C LEU A 7 -14.19 8.41 6.01
N VAL A 8 -14.10 9.29 7.01
CA VAL A 8 -13.52 10.63 6.84
C VAL A 8 -12.04 10.54 6.45
N ILE A 9 -11.26 9.71 7.13
CA ILE A 9 -9.83 9.49 6.81
C ILE A 9 -9.69 9.01 5.36
N ALA A 10 -10.48 8.02 4.95
CA ALA A 10 -10.45 7.48 3.59
C ALA A 10 -10.78 8.56 2.55
N LEU A 11 -11.86 9.33 2.76
CA LEU A 11 -12.26 10.40 1.85
C LEU A 11 -11.21 11.51 1.76
N VAL A 12 -10.57 11.88 2.86
CA VAL A 12 -9.50 12.89 2.87
C VAL A 12 -8.30 12.42 2.05
N ILE A 13 -7.82 11.19 2.25
CA ILE A 13 -6.67 10.67 1.49
C ILE A 13 -7.01 10.55 0.00
N ILE A 14 -8.20 10.05 -0.34
CA ILE A 14 -8.67 9.96 -1.74
C ILE A 14 -8.75 11.35 -2.37
N ALA A 15 -9.34 12.33 -1.67
CA ALA A 15 -9.46 13.69 -2.16
C ALA A 15 -8.08 14.34 -2.36
N LEU A 16 -7.17 14.20 -1.39
CA LEU A 16 -5.80 14.69 -1.50
C LEU A 16 -5.09 14.07 -2.70
N TRP A 17 -5.24 12.76 -2.91
CA TRP A 17 -4.66 12.06 -4.06
C TRP A 17 -5.17 12.61 -5.40
N ILE A 18 -6.49 12.79 -5.55
CA ILE A 18 -7.09 13.30 -6.79
C ILE A 18 -6.64 14.74 -7.04
N LEU A 19 -6.66 15.58 -5.99
CA LEU A 19 -6.25 16.98 -6.08
C LEU A 19 -4.77 17.10 -6.45
N THR A 20 -3.87 16.37 -5.78
CA THR A 20 -2.43 16.46 -6.07
C THR A 20 -2.13 15.98 -7.48
N PHE A 21 -2.72 14.85 -7.87
CA PHE A 21 -2.52 14.27 -9.20
C PHE A 21 -2.97 15.22 -10.33
N SER A 22 -4.15 15.85 -10.16
CA SER A 22 -4.70 16.78 -11.14
C SER A 22 -3.91 18.10 -11.25
N MET A 23 -3.26 18.53 -10.18
CA MET A 23 -2.52 19.81 -10.17
C MET A 23 -1.15 19.75 -10.83
N TYR A 24 -0.52 18.57 -10.97
CA TYR A 24 0.87 18.49 -11.44
C TYR A 24 1.08 19.07 -12.84
N GLN A 25 0.07 19.01 -13.71
CA GLN A 25 0.20 19.49 -15.10
C GLN A 25 0.02 21.00 -15.25
N ILE A 26 -0.35 21.71 -14.18
CA ILE A 26 -0.63 23.16 -14.24
C ILE A 26 0.67 23.97 -14.27
N ASN A 27 1.77 23.44 -13.71
CA ASN A 27 3.00 24.19 -13.51
C ASN A 27 4.10 23.74 -14.47
N ASP A 28 4.75 24.69 -15.15
CA ASP A 28 5.95 24.44 -15.96
C ASP A 28 7.11 23.94 -15.08
N LEU A 29 7.52 22.68 -15.26
CA LEU A 29 8.57 22.04 -14.45
C LEU A 29 9.91 22.77 -14.49
N THR A 30 10.22 23.51 -15.57
CA THR A 30 11.48 24.26 -15.67
C THR A 30 11.56 25.41 -14.67
N LYS A 31 10.42 25.83 -14.12
CA LYS A 31 10.31 26.92 -13.15
C LYS A 31 10.18 26.44 -11.71
N ILE A 32 10.08 25.13 -11.49
CA ILE A 32 9.92 24.53 -10.16
C ILE A 32 11.29 24.07 -9.64
N ASN A 33 11.59 24.38 -8.39
CA ASN A 33 12.80 23.91 -7.72
C ASN A 33 12.82 22.37 -7.63
N TYR A 34 13.96 21.74 -7.93
CA TYR A 34 14.15 20.28 -7.84
C TYR A 34 13.79 19.70 -6.46
N LEU A 35 14.03 20.43 -5.36
CA LEU A 35 13.61 20.01 -4.03
C LEU A 35 12.08 19.91 -3.91
N ILE A 36 11.34 20.86 -4.51
CA ILE A 36 9.87 20.82 -4.53
C ILE A 36 9.41 19.62 -5.35
N ILE A 37 10.01 19.37 -6.52
CA ILE A 37 9.70 18.19 -7.34
C ILE A 37 9.90 16.91 -6.52
N LEU A 38 11.04 16.77 -5.82
CA LEU A 38 11.30 15.62 -4.96
C LEU A 38 10.24 15.47 -3.85
N LEU A 39 9.89 16.56 -3.16
CA LEU A 39 8.87 16.52 -2.12
C LEU A 39 7.48 16.12 -2.66
N LEU A 40 7.12 16.57 -3.86
CA LEU A 40 5.88 16.17 -4.53
C LEU A 40 5.89 14.69 -4.93
N ILE A 41 7.03 14.16 -5.39
CA ILE A 41 7.18 12.72 -5.66
C ILE A 41 6.96 11.91 -4.38
N LEU A 42 7.63 12.29 -3.28
CA LEU A 42 7.50 11.61 -1.99
C LEU A 42 6.09 11.72 -1.41
N TRP A 43 5.46 12.89 -1.56
CA TRP A 43 4.08 13.12 -1.17
C TRP A 43 3.11 12.23 -1.95
N GLN A 44 3.29 12.15 -3.27
CA GLN A 44 2.48 11.28 -4.10
C GLN A 44 2.71 9.79 -3.78
N THR A 45 3.95 9.39 -3.46
CA THR A 45 4.27 8.04 -2.97
C THR A 45 3.49 7.75 -1.69
N PHE A 46 3.53 8.67 -0.73
CA PHE A 46 2.80 8.54 0.53
C PHE A 46 1.28 8.42 0.32
N LEU A 47 0.70 9.20 -0.59
CA LEU A 47 -0.73 9.10 -0.92
C LEU A 47 -1.08 7.80 -1.66
N ASN A 48 -0.22 7.33 -2.57
CA ASN A 48 -0.38 6.01 -3.20
C ASN A 48 -0.39 4.90 -2.14
N THR A 49 0.57 4.91 -1.21
CA THR A 49 0.59 3.94 -0.09
C THR A 49 -0.72 4.05 0.71
N GLY A 50 -1.19 5.26 0.98
CA GLY A 50 -2.46 5.51 1.66
C GLY A 50 -3.67 4.89 0.96
N LEU A 51 -3.77 4.99 -0.37
CA LEU A 51 -4.83 4.33 -1.14
C LEU A 51 -4.81 2.81 -0.93
N PHE A 52 -3.62 2.20 -0.96
CA PHE A 52 -3.50 0.75 -0.76
C PHE A 52 -3.89 0.35 0.67
N ILE A 53 -3.51 1.15 1.66
CA ILE A 53 -3.86 0.92 3.07
C ILE A 53 -5.37 1.07 3.32
N ILE A 54 -6.03 2.03 2.67
CA ILE A 54 -7.49 2.12 2.70
C ILE A 54 -8.12 0.88 2.05
N ALA A 55 -7.59 0.42 0.92
CA ALA A 55 -8.08 -0.80 0.29
C ALA A 55 -7.97 -2.01 1.20
N HIS A 56 -6.82 -2.16 1.85
CA HIS A 56 -6.58 -3.16 2.89
C HIS A 56 -7.63 -3.08 4.02
N ASP A 57 -7.84 -1.91 4.61
CA ASP A 57 -8.83 -1.74 5.68
C ASP A 57 -10.26 -2.01 5.18
N GLY A 58 -10.53 -1.75 3.90
CA GLY A 58 -11.76 -2.13 3.23
C GLY A 58 -11.97 -3.64 3.15
N MET A 59 -10.90 -4.43 3.04
CA MET A 59 -10.95 -5.91 3.05
C MET A 59 -11.41 -6.44 4.41
N HIS A 60 -10.96 -5.79 5.49
CA HIS A 60 -11.36 -6.08 6.87
C HIS A 60 -12.68 -5.42 7.30
N GLY A 61 -13.22 -4.49 6.51
CA GLY A 61 -14.46 -3.78 6.84
C GLY A 61 -14.29 -2.65 7.87
N LEU A 62 -13.10 -2.06 7.97
CA LEU A 62 -12.73 -1.09 9.03
C LEU A 62 -13.03 0.37 8.68
N ILE A 63 -13.23 0.70 7.41
CA ILE A 63 -13.52 2.06 6.94
C ILE A 63 -14.87 2.53 7.50
N PHE A 64 -15.90 1.69 7.37
CA PHE A 64 -17.24 1.97 7.89
C PHE A 64 -17.92 0.69 8.40
N PRO A 65 -17.67 0.28 9.67
CA PRO A 65 -18.01 -1.06 10.17
C PRO A 65 -19.47 -1.48 10.03
N THR A 66 -20.40 -0.53 9.97
CA THR A 66 -21.84 -0.79 9.84
C THR A 66 -22.28 -1.16 8.43
N ASN A 67 -21.42 -1.03 7.40
CA ASN A 67 -21.77 -1.37 6.01
C ASN A 67 -20.58 -1.95 5.24
N ILE A 68 -20.48 -3.28 5.23
CA ILE A 68 -19.40 -3.99 4.53
C ILE A 68 -19.37 -3.75 3.02
N LYS A 69 -20.53 -3.53 2.38
CA LYS A 69 -20.60 -3.24 0.93
C LYS A 69 -19.92 -1.92 0.60
N LEU A 70 -20.10 -0.90 1.45
CA LEU A 70 -19.43 0.39 1.29
C LEU A 70 -17.91 0.26 1.44
N ASN A 71 -17.44 -0.58 2.39
CA ASN A 71 -16.00 -0.82 2.56
C ASN A 71 -15.39 -1.45 1.31
N HIS A 72 -16.02 -2.49 0.76
CA HIS A 72 -15.56 -3.14 -0.45
C HIS A 72 -15.59 -2.21 -1.66
N PHE A 73 -16.62 -1.35 -1.77
CA PHE A 73 -16.67 -0.33 -2.81
C PHE A 73 -15.51 0.66 -2.70
N ILE A 74 -15.29 1.25 -1.52
CA ILE A 74 -14.20 2.21 -1.30
C ILE A 74 -12.84 1.56 -1.55
N GLY A 75 -12.63 0.34 -1.05
CA GLY A 75 -11.37 -0.36 -1.25
C GLY A 75 -11.11 -0.71 -2.72
N SER A 76 -12.13 -1.16 -3.45
CA SER A 76 -12.04 -1.40 -4.89
C SER A 76 -11.75 -0.12 -5.68
N PHE A 77 -12.38 0.99 -5.28
CA PHE A 77 -12.12 2.30 -5.87
C PHE A 77 -10.67 2.75 -5.63
N CYS A 78 -10.16 2.60 -4.41
CA CYS A 78 -8.76 2.93 -4.08
C CYS A 78 -7.75 2.10 -4.89
N LEU A 79 -7.98 0.80 -5.05
CA LEU A 79 -7.13 -0.06 -5.90
C LEU A 79 -7.23 0.28 -7.38
N THR A 80 -8.38 0.78 -7.81
CA THR A 80 -8.58 1.28 -9.17
C THR A 80 -7.71 2.52 -9.40
N LEU A 81 -7.77 3.50 -8.50
CA LEU A 81 -6.92 4.70 -8.53
C LEU A 81 -5.43 4.38 -8.43
N TYR A 82 -5.06 3.40 -7.60
CA TYR A 82 -3.67 3.00 -7.40
C TYR A 82 -3.04 2.47 -8.69
N ALA A 83 -3.61 1.40 -9.27
CA ALA A 83 -3.09 0.79 -10.49
C ALA A 83 -4.10 -0.12 -11.21
N CYS A 84 -5.41 0.14 -11.11
CA CYS A 84 -6.45 -0.75 -11.67
C CYS A 84 -6.38 -2.20 -11.13
N LEU A 85 -5.96 -2.38 -9.87
CA LEU A 85 -5.75 -3.71 -9.27
C LEU A 85 -7.08 -4.40 -8.96
N SER A 86 -7.08 -5.74 -9.03
CA SER A 86 -8.26 -6.54 -8.69
C SER A 86 -8.44 -6.65 -7.17
N TYR A 87 -9.48 -6.01 -6.65
CA TYR A 87 -9.82 -6.05 -5.23
C TYR A 87 -10.07 -7.47 -4.71
N GLU A 88 -10.84 -8.28 -5.42
CA GLU A 88 -11.15 -9.66 -4.99
C GLU A 88 -9.90 -10.54 -4.90
N ASN A 89 -9.02 -10.50 -5.91
CA ASN A 89 -7.78 -11.28 -5.91
C ASN A 89 -6.82 -10.84 -4.79
N LEU A 90 -6.71 -9.52 -4.54
CA LEU A 90 -5.91 -9.00 -3.42
C LEU A 90 -6.51 -9.40 -2.07
N LYS A 91 -7.83 -9.27 -1.90
CA LYS A 91 -8.55 -9.67 -0.70
C LYS A 91 -8.37 -11.15 -0.38
N GLU A 92 -8.53 -12.02 -1.38
CA GLU A 92 -8.35 -13.47 -1.22
C GLU A 92 -6.93 -13.80 -0.73
N LYS A 93 -5.91 -13.25 -1.40
CA LYS A 93 -4.51 -13.46 -1.04
C LYS A 93 -4.16 -12.89 0.33
N HIS A 94 -4.70 -11.73 0.66
CA HIS A 94 -4.54 -11.11 1.97
C HIS A 94 -5.10 -11.98 3.09
N PHE A 95 -6.28 -12.61 2.91
CA PHE A 95 -6.79 -13.55 3.90
C PHE A 95 -6.02 -14.87 3.95
N LEU A 96 -5.47 -15.36 2.82
CA LEU A 96 -4.54 -16.49 2.82
C LEU A 96 -3.27 -16.15 3.61
N HIS A 97 -2.74 -14.94 3.44
CA HIS A 97 -1.60 -14.43 4.17
C HIS A 97 -1.86 -14.44 5.69
N HIS A 98 -2.98 -13.86 6.15
CA HIS A 98 -3.37 -13.91 7.57
C HIS A 98 -3.52 -15.33 8.11
N ARG A 99 -4.14 -16.23 7.33
CA ARG A 99 -4.47 -17.59 7.79
C ARG A 99 -3.25 -18.50 7.86
N PHE A 100 -2.33 -18.36 6.92
CA PHE A 100 -1.23 -19.28 6.70
C PHE A 100 0.15 -18.63 6.85
N SER A 101 0.21 -17.48 7.53
CA SER A 101 1.42 -16.67 7.64
C SER A 101 2.63 -17.48 8.09
N GLY A 102 3.77 -17.25 7.43
CA GLY A 102 5.02 -17.97 7.71
C GLY A 102 5.07 -19.40 7.16
N THR A 103 4.05 -19.86 6.42
CA THR A 103 4.05 -21.17 5.78
C THR A 103 4.14 -21.06 4.25
N ASN A 104 4.40 -22.17 3.56
CA ASN A 104 4.43 -22.20 2.09
C ASN A 104 3.08 -21.90 1.43
N LEU A 105 1.98 -21.85 2.19
CA LEU A 105 0.65 -21.48 1.69
C LEU A 105 0.39 -19.97 1.77
N ASP A 106 1.25 -19.21 2.46
CA ASP A 106 1.19 -17.75 2.49
C ASP A 106 1.69 -17.19 1.15
N PRO A 107 0.86 -16.44 0.40
CA PRO A 107 1.28 -15.85 -0.87
C PRO A 107 2.41 -14.84 -0.71
N ASP A 108 2.65 -14.30 0.48
CA ASP A 108 3.68 -13.27 0.71
C ASP A 108 4.96 -13.86 1.29
N PHE A 109 4.91 -15.10 1.76
CA PHE A 109 6.05 -15.79 2.35
C PHE A 109 7.04 -16.31 1.28
N HIS A 110 8.31 -16.36 1.68
CA HIS A 110 9.38 -16.98 0.91
C HIS A 110 10.32 -17.76 1.83
N ASN A 111 10.49 -19.07 1.58
CA ASN A 111 11.18 -20.01 2.46
C ASN A 111 12.66 -20.27 2.09
N THR A 112 13.41 -19.26 1.63
CA THR A 112 14.82 -19.49 1.28
C THR A 112 15.75 -18.51 1.98
N ASN A 113 16.73 -19.08 2.68
CA ASN A 113 17.69 -18.35 3.50
C ASN A 113 18.59 -17.36 2.73
N ASN A 114 18.57 -17.35 1.39
CA ASN A 114 19.51 -16.61 0.54
C ASN A 114 18.87 -15.88 -0.66
N ILE A 115 17.56 -15.59 -0.65
CA ILE A 115 16.97 -14.80 -1.72
C ILE A 115 17.34 -13.32 -1.58
N SER A 116 17.75 -12.68 -2.67
CA SER A 116 17.99 -11.24 -2.69
C SER A 116 16.66 -10.49 -2.60
N PHE A 117 16.68 -9.31 -1.96
CA PHE A 117 15.50 -8.45 -1.81
C PHE A 117 14.75 -8.23 -3.13
N LEU A 118 15.49 -7.88 -4.19
CA LEU A 118 14.90 -7.59 -5.51
C LEU A 118 14.26 -8.82 -6.15
N ARG A 119 14.81 -10.01 -5.95
CA ARG A 119 14.24 -11.24 -6.49
C ARG A 119 12.93 -11.57 -5.78
N TRP A 120 12.89 -11.49 -4.45
CA TRP A 120 11.66 -11.70 -3.70
C TRP A 120 10.61 -10.64 -4.08
N TYR A 121 11.00 -9.37 -4.22
CA TYR A 121 10.09 -8.33 -4.72
C TYR A 121 9.49 -8.70 -6.09
N GLY A 122 10.31 -9.14 -7.05
CA GLY A 122 9.83 -9.57 -8.36
C GLY A 122 8.84 -10.75 -8.29
N GLU A 123 9.15 -11.77 -7.48
CA GLU A 123 8.27 -12.93 -7.27
C GLU A 123 6.96 -12.53 -6.58
N PHE A 124 7.02 -11.64 -5.59
CA PHE A 124 5.84 -11.04 -4.95
C PHE A 124 4.98 -10.30 -5.99
N MET A 125 5.57 -9.39 -6.77
CA MET A 125 4.84 -8.63 -7.78
C MET A 125 4.19 -9.55 -8.82
N ASN A 126 4.84 -10.65 -9.23
CA ASN A 126 4.28 -11.62 -10.17
C ASN A 126 3.05 -12.36 -9.64
N LYS A 127 2.89 -12.48 -8.31
CA LYS A 127 1.68 -13.03 -7.70
C LYS A 127 0.51 -12.06 -7.84
N TYR A 128 0.75 -10.75 -7.80
CA TYR A 128 -0.33 -9.74 -7.78
C TYR A 128 -0.59 -9.09 -9.14
N LEU A 129 0.42 -9.01 -10.00
CA LEU A 129 0.37 -8.39 -11.31
C LEU A 129 0.63 -9.42 -12.41
N SER A 130 -0.37 -9.62 -13.27
CA SER A 130 -0.17 -10.38 -14.50
C SER A 130 0.34 -9.47 -15.62
N VAL A 131 1.08 -10.04 -16.57
CA VAL A 131 1.51 -9.34 -17.79
C VAL A 131 0.30 -8.74 -18.55
N LYS A 132 -0.82 -9.48 -18.62
CA LYS A 132 -2.07 -8.99 -19.21
C LYS A 132 -2.63 -7.75 -18.49
N HIS A 133 -2.49 -7.70 -17.16
CA HIS A 133 -2.90 -6.53 -16.39
C HIS A 133 -1.99 -5.33 -16.68
N LEU A 134 -0.66 -5.52 -16.73
CA LEU A 134 0.28 -4.45 -17.10
C LEU A 134 -0.01 -3.87 -18.48
N PHE A 135 -0.30 -4.72 -19.49
CA PHE A 135 -0.70 -4.23 -20.81
C PHE A 135 -1.98 -3.38 -20.77
N ARG A 136 -3.02 -3.83 -20.04
CA ARG A 136 -4.28 -3.08 -19.90
C ARG A 136 -4.07 -1.76 -19.17
N LEU A 137 -3.32 -1.77 -18.07
CA LEU A 137 -2.98 -0.56 -17.31
C LEU A 137 -2.25 0.45 -18.19
N SER A 138 -1.20 0.00 -18.90
CA SER A 138 -0.46 0.84 -19.83
C SER A 138 -1.40 1.43 -20.90
N ALA A 139 -2.25 0.62 -21.53
CA ALA A 139 -3.19 1.12 -22.54
C ALA A 139 -4.13 2.21 -22.00
N VAL A 140 -4.71 2.00 -20.80
CA VAL A 140 -5.59 2.99 -20.14
C VAL A 140 -4.83 4.27 -19.82
N VAL A 141 -3.62 4.16 -19.25
CA VAL A 141 -2.81 5.31 -18.88
C VAL A 141 -2.37 6.11 -20.11
N LEU A 142 -1.98 5.43 -21.19
CA LEU A 142 -1.62 6.08 -22.45
C LEU A 142 -2.83 6.77 -23.10
N PHE A 143 -4.00 6.13 -23.05
CA PHE A 143 -5.24 6.74 -23.52
C PHE A 143 -5.56 8.02 -22.74
N ILE A 144 -5.52 7.97 -21.40
CA ILE A 144 -5.74 9.16 -20.55
C ILE A 144 -4.68 10.22 -20.84
N ALA A 145 -3.40 9.84 -20.94
CA ALA A 145 -2.30 10.76 -21.22
C ALA A 145 -2.49 11.47 -22.55
N TYR A 146 -2.95 10.77 -23.59
CA TYR A 146 -3.25 11.35 -24.89
C TYR A 146 -4.41 12.36 -24.81
N PHE A 147 -5.54 11.99 -24.22
CA PHE A 147 -6.73 12.86 -24.15
C PHE A 147 -6.53 14.07 -23.24
N CYS A 148 -5.87 13.89 -22.10
CA CYS A 148 -5.55 14.98 -21.17
C CYS A 148 -4.28 15.75 -21.54
N LYS A 149 -3.62 15.41 -22.65
CA LYS A 149 -2.37 16.04 -23.13
C LYS A 149 -1.25 16.05 -22.08
N ILE A 150 -1.17 14.96 -21.31
CA ILE A 150 -0.16 14.77 -20.26
C ILE A 150 1.19 14.50 -20.93
N THR A 151 2.22 15.27 -20.59
CA THR A 151 3.56 14.98 -21.09
C THR A 151 4.12 13.73 -20.40
N TRP A 152 4.96 12.98 -21.11
CA TRP A 152 5.63 11.80 -20.58
C TRP A 152 6.44 12.07 -19.31
N VAL A 153 6.99 13.29 -19.16
CA VAL A 153 7.78 13.66 -17.98
C VAL A 153 6.89 13.73 -16.73
N TYR A 154 5.70 14.35 -16.80
CA TYR A 154 4.77 14.34 -15.66
C TYR A 154 4.29 12.93 -15.33
N LEU A 155 4.00 12.13 -16.36
CA LEU A 155 3.58 10.75 -16.17
C LEU A 155 4.66 9.92 -15.46
N LEU A 156 5.92 10.08 -15.85
CA LEU A 156 7.04 9.36 -15.22
C LEU A 156 7.27 9.85 -13.78
N LEU A 157 7.34 11.16 -13.56
CA LEU A 157 7.70 11.73 -12.26
C LEU A 157 6.58 11.65 -11.23
N PHE A 158 5.32 11.86 -11.62
CA PHE A 158 4.22 12.01 -10.66
C PHE A 158 3.18 10.88 -10.73
N TRP A 159 3.30 9.93 -11.67
CA TRP A 159 2.48 8.73 -11.68
C TRP A 159 3.32 7.45 -11.51
N ALA A 160 4.20 7.15 -12.48
CA ALA A 160 4.92 5.87 -12.52
C ALA A 160 5.93 5.73 -11.38
N LEU A 161 6.80 6.72 -11.18
CA LEU A 161 7.81 6.67 -10.14
C LEU A 161 7.19 6.60 -8.72
N PRO A 162 6.20 7.45 -8.36
CA PRO A 162 5.55 7.34 -7.06
C PRO A 162 4.83 6.01 -6.84
N LEU A 163 4.26 5.43 -7.90
CA LEU A 163 3.60 4.12 -7.84
C LEU A 163 4.59 3.00 -7.55
N ILE A 164 5.74 2.99 -8.23
CA ILE A 164 6.82 2.02 -8.01
C ILE A 164 7.42 2.17 -6.60
N LEU A 165 7.67 3.42 -6.17
CA LEU A 165 8.19 3.69 -4.83
C LEU A 165 7.20 3.23 -3.75
N SER A 166 5.90 3.44 -3.96
CA SER A 166 4.85 2.99 -3.04
C SER A 166 4.77 1.46 -2.98
N SER A 167 4.87 0.75 -4.12
CA SER A 167 4.86 -0.72 -4.10
C SER A 167 6.10 -1.30 -3.42
N LEU A 168 7.27 -0.69 -3.63
CA LEU A 168 8.49 -1.05 -2.91
C LEU A 168 8.35 -0.79 -1.40
N GLN A 169 7.76 0.34 -1.01
CA GLN A 169 7.51 0.70 0.39
C GLN A 169 6.56 -0.29 1.07
N LEU A 170 5.43 -0.60 0.44
CA LEU A 170 4.45 -1.60 0.90
C LEU A 170 5.11 -2.97 1.05
N PHE A 171 5.85 -3.42 0.04
CA PHE A 171 6.58 -4.69 0.10
C PHE A 171 7.63 -4.69 1.21
N PHE A 172 8.43 -3.62 1.34
CA PHE A 172 9.51 -3.57 2.30
C PHE A 172 9.01 -3.63 3.75
N PHE A 173 8.04 -2.78 4.11
CA PHE A 173 7.54 -2.69 5.48
C PHE A 173 6.41 -3.68 5.79
N GLY A 174 5.60 -4.06 4.80
CA GLY A 174 4.46 -4.96 4.97
C GLY A 174 4.79 -6.43 4.73
N THR A 175 5.84 -6.75 3.98
CA THR A 175 6.16 -8.14 3.60
C THR A 175 7.59 -8.53 3.96
N TYR A 176 8.59 -7.83 3.44
CA TYR A 176 9.99 -8.21 3.56
C TYR A 176 10.48 -8.18 5.00
N LEU A 177 10.38 -7.03 5.69
CA LEU A 177 10.87 -6.90 7.06
C LEU A 177 10.13 -7.79 8.07
N PRO A 178 8.78 -7.89 8.03
CA PRO A 178 8.06 -8.70 9.02
C PRO A 178 8.24 -10.21 8.85
N HIS A 179 8.48 -10.68 7.62
CA HIS A 179 8.49 -12.10 7.27
C HIS A 179 9.88 -12.66 6.90
N ARG A 180 10.91 -11.81 6.77
CA ARG A 180 12.28 -12.30 6.60
C ARG A 180 12.73 -13.08 7.83
N GLN A 181 13.28 -14.27 7.62
CA GLN A 181 13.91 -15.03 8.68
C GLN A 181 15.27 -14.41 9.01
N CYS A 182 15.52 -14.11 10.29
CA CYS A 182 16.81 -13.56 10.72
C CYS A 182 17.75 -14.65 11.26
N ASN A 183 17.25 -15.80 11.74
CA ASN A 183 18.07 -16.90 12.23
C ASN A 183 17.39 -18.26 12.02
N GLN A 184 18.17 -19.31 11.72
CA GLN A 184 17.68 -20.69 11.54
C GLN A 184 17.00 -21.32 12.78
N LYS A 185 17.15 -20.68 13.96
CA LYS A 185 16.57 -21.13 15.24
C LYS A 185 15.28 -20.39 15.63
N GLU A 186 14.89 -19.35 14.89
CA GLU A 186 13.60 -18.70 15.13
C GLU A 186 12.51 -19.59 14.53
N GLU A 187 11.47 -19.87 15.30
CA GLU A 187 10.30 -20.59 14.79
C GLU A 187 9.81 -19.93 13.51
N ILE A 188 9.55 -20.76 12.50
CA ILE A 188 9.04 -20.44 11.16
C ILE A 188 7.77 -19.56 11.20
N LEU A 189 7.16 -19.40 12.38
CA LEU A 189 5.88 -18.76 12.65
C LEU A 189 5.94 -17.30 13.16
N SER A 190 7.14 -16.74 13.40
CA SER A 190 7.20 -15.43 14.08
C SER A 190 7.14 -14.22 13.11
N ILE A 191 5.93 -13.74 12.84
CA ILE A 191 5.71 -12.41 12.24
C ILE A 191 6.30 -11.33 13.16
N LYS A 192 7.16 -10.46 12.62
CA LYS A 192 7.84 -9.42 13.40
C LYS A 192 7.31 -8.01 13.13
N SER A 193 7.19 -7.23 14.20
CA SER A 193 6.96 -5.78 14.10
C SER A 193 8.27 -5.01 14.18
N LEU A 194 8.37 -3.94 13.42
CA LEU A 194 9.39 -2.90 13.55
C LEU A 194 8.79 -1.75 14.37
N TYR A 195 9.11 -1.71 15.67
CA TYR A 195 8.62 -0.70 16.60
C TYR A 195 9.31 0.66 16.36
N LEU A 196 8.79 1.43 15.41
CA LEU A 196 9.20 2.81 15.15
C LEU A 196 8.43 3.79 16.06
N PRO A 197 8.97 5.00 16.31
CA PRO A 197 8.18 6.12 16.85
C PRO A 197 6.94 6.39 15.98
N VAL A 198 5.84 6.84 16.60
CA VAL A 198 4.52 7.00 15.94
C VAL A 198 4.62 7.75 14.61
N PHE A 199 5.28 8.92 14.59
CA PHE A 199 5.45 9.69 13.36
C PHE A 199 6.23 8.92 12.27
N LEU A 200 7.32 8.23 12.64
CA LEU A 200 8.11 7.47 11.68
C LEU A 200 7.36 6.24 11.16
N SER A 201 6.57 5.57 12.00
CA SER A 201 5.73 4.45 11.54
C SER A 201 4.63 4.89 10.57
N LEU A 202 4.08 6.11 10.72
CA LEU A 202 3.13 6.71 9.76
C LEU A 202 3.79 6.88 8.40
N ILE A 203 4.95 7.55 8.36
CA ILE A 203 5.67 7.82 7.12
C ILE A 203 6.20 6.52 6.49
N ALA A 204 6.60 5.54 7.31
CA ALA A 204 7.13 4.27 6.84
C ALA A 204 6.09 3.44 6.09
N CYS A 205 4.89 3.25 6.64
CA CYS A 205 3.83 2.50 5.97
C CYS A 205 2.47 2.61 6.71
N TYR A 206 2.02 3.81 7.07
CA TYR A 206 0.73 4.00 7.79
C TYR A 206 0.59 3.07 9.01
N HIS A 207 1.64 2.98 9.82
CA HIS A 207 1.71 2.13 11.01
C HIS A 207 1.74 0.61 10.76
N PHE A 208 1.83 0.13 9.50
CA PHE A 208 2.02 -1.31 9.24
C PHE A 208 3.39 -1.84 9.66
N SER A 209 4.30 -0.98 10.13
CA SER A 209 5.48 -1.43 10.86
C SER A 209 5.11 -2.21 12.13
N TYR A 210 3.92 -2.00 12.71
CA TYR A 210 3.30 -2.82 13.76
C TYR A 210 2.57 -4.03 13.17
N HIS A 211 3.26 -4.78 12.29
CA HIS A 211 2.64 -5.83 11.48
C HIS A 211 2.12 -7.00 12.32
N ARG A 212 2.84 -7.40 13.37
CA ARG A 212 2.38 -8.46 14.29
C ARG A 212 1.10 -8.05 15.02
N GLU A 213 1.00 -6.79 15.46
CA GLU A 213 -0.20 -6.26 16.09
C GLU A 213 -1.39 -6.32 15.13
N HIS A 214 -1.18 -5.96 13.87
CA HIS A 214 -2.19 -6.08 12.84
C HIS A 214 -2.67 -7.53 12.64
N HIS A 215 -1.75 -8.50 12.57
CA HIS A 215 -2.12 -9.93 12.47
C HIS A 215 -2.87 -10.45 13.71
N GLN A 216 -2.50 -9.97 14.91
CA GLN A 216 -3.17 -10.36 16.16
C GLN A 216 -4.54 -9.69 16.32
N TYR A 217 -4.68 -8.47 15.84
CA TYR A 217 -5.87 -7.63 15.99
C TYR A 217 -6.31 -7.06 14.62
N PRO A 218 -6.73 -7.92 13.66
CA PRO A 218 -7.08 -7.49 12.30
C PRO A 218 -8.35 -6.64 12.23
N PHE A 219 -9.04 -6.48 13.36
CA PHE A 219 -10.20 -5.63 13.54
C PHE A 219 -9.86 -4.21 14.01
N VAL A 220 -8.57 -3.90 14.20
CA VAL A 220 -8.09 -2.57 14.60
C VAL A 220 -7.62 -1.81 13.35
N PRO A 221 -8.15 -0.61 13.08
CA PRO A 221 -7.77 0.17 11.91
C PRO A 221 -6.32 0.65 12.02
N TRP A 222 -5.71 0.95 10.86
CA TRP A 222 -4.28 1.27 10.79
C TRP A 222 -3.86 2.43 11.69
N TRP A 223 -4.70 3.47 11.84
CA TRP A 223 -4.40 4.65 12.67
C TRP A 223 -4.41 4.37 14.19
N GLN A 224 -4.90 3.20 14.60
CA GLN A 224 -4.92 2.77 16.00
C GLN A 224 -3.86 1.71 16.34
N LEU A 225 -3.20 1.10 15.34
CA LEU A 225 -2.17 0.09 15.56
C LEU A 225 -1.07 0.52 16.56
N PRO A 226 -0.56 1.77 16.56
CA PRO A 226 0.48 2.18 17.51
C PRO A 226 0.04 2.04 18.98
N SER A 227 -1.26 2.21 19.27
CA SER A 227 -1.78 2.12 20.64
C SER A 227 -1.65 0.72 21.23
N LEU A 228 -1.70 -0.32 20.38
CA LEU A 228 -1.59 -1.72 20.81
C LEU A 228 -0.17 -2.08 21.24
N ALA A 229 0.84 -1.40 20.70
CA ALA A 229 2.24 -1.62 21.06
C ALA A 229 2.56 -1.14 22.49
N PHE A 230 1.84 -0.12 22.99
CA PHE A 230 2.03 0.42 24.35
C PHE A 230 1.35 -0.42 25.43
N VAL A 231 0.46 -1.36 25.09
CA VAL A 231 -0.21 -2.26 26.05
C VAL A 231 0.70 -3.40 26.51
N LYS A 232 1.86 -3.62 25.86
CA LYS A 232 2.80 -4.71 26.14
C LYS A 232 4.11 -4.26 26.80
N LYS A 233 4.19 -3.04 27.35
CA LYS A 233 5.33 -2.59 28.17
C LYS A 233 4.95 -2.48 29.64
#